data_AF-A0A059DJ10-F1
#
_entry.id   AF-A0A059DJ10-F1
#
_cell.length_a   1.000
_cell.length_b   1.000
_cell.length_c   1.000
_cell.angle_alpha   90.00
_cell.angle_beta   90.00
_cell.angle_gamma   90.00
#
_symmetry.space_group_name_H-M   'P 1'
#
loop_
_entity.id
_entity.type
_entity.pdbx_description
1 polymer ?
#
loop_
_entity_poly.entity_id
_entity_poly.type
_entity_poly.pdbx_seq_one_letter_code
_entity_poly.pdbx_strand_id
1 'polypeptide(L)'
;MMGNYGMTFAAIGGVYIGVEQLLENQRMKRDFVNGAVGGFVAGATILGYKGKSISSAISAGSALAVTSALLDIGGQTTRVDTGKEYYPYTTKKKTAVDS
;
A
#
# COMPACT_ATOMS: atom_id res chain seq x y z
N MET A 1 -7.94 14.45 21.42
CA MET A 1 -9.23 13.94 20.91
C MET A 1 -9.02 12.49 20.45
N MET A 2 -9.40 11.53 21.28
CA MET A 2 -9.47 10.10 20.95
C MET A 2 -10.83 9.85 20.29
N GLY A 3 -10.85 9.44 19.02
CA GLY A 3 -12.11 9.12 18.33
C GLY A 3 -12.04 9.30 16.81
N ASN A 4 -11.18 8.52 16.13
CA ASN A 4 -11.34 8.13 14.72
C ASN A 4 -10.16 7.29 14.16
N TYR A 5 -9.29 6.72 15.00
CA TYR A 5 -8.12 5.97 14.52
C TYR A 5 -8.48 4.83 13.56
N GLY A 6 -9.60 4.13 13.81
CA GLY A 6 -10.13 3.11 12.91
C GLY A 6 -10.54 3.64 11.53
N MET A 7 -11.14 4.84 11.47
CA MET A 7 -11.49 5.49 10.21
C MET A 7 -10.23 5.93 9.44
N THR A 8 -9.23 6.49 10.12
CA THR A 8 -7.93 6.80 9.48
C THR A 8 -7.21 5.55 9.00
N PHE A 9 -7.30 4.44 9.73
CA PHE A 9 -6.70 3.18 9.32
C PHE A 9 -7.40 2.61 8.08
N ALA A 10 -8.74 2.61 8.06
CA ALA A 10 -9.53 2.22 6.90
C ALA A 10 -9.25 3.13 5.69
N ALA A 11 -9.10 4.44 5.90
CA ALA A 11 -8.76 5.37 4.85
C ALA A 11 -7.35 5.13 4.26
N ILE A 12 -6.35 4.91 5.12
CA ILE A 12 -4.98 4.58 4.67
C ILE A 12 -4.99 3.27 3.89
N GLY A 13 -5.64 2.21 4.41
CA GLY A 13 -5.72 0.90 3.75
C GLY A 13 -6.49 0.96 2.42
N GLY A 14 -7.62 1.69 2.38
CA GLY A 14 -8.42 1.87 1.17
C GLY A 14 -7.67 2.64 0.07
N VAL A 15 -6.97 3.72 0.43
CA VAL A 15 -6.15 4.48 -0.53
C VAL A 15 -4.95 3.65 -1.01
N TYR A 16 -4.30 2.92 -0.10
CA TYR A 16 -3.18 2.03 -0.45
C TYR A 16 -3.61 0.99 -1.50
N ILE A 17 -4.66 0.22 -1.22
CA ILE A 17 -5.17 -0.83 -2.12
C ILE A 17 -5.68 -0.22 -3.43
N GLY A 18 -6.40 0.90 -3.37
CA GLY A 18 -6.93 1.57 -4.57
C GLY A 18 -5.82 2.05 -5.51
N VAL A 19 -4.75 2.63 -4.97
CA VAL A 19 -3.59 3.08 -5.77
C VAL A 19 -2.80 1.90 -6.31
N GLU A 20 -2.60 0.85 -5.50
CA GLU A 20 -1.92 -0.36 -5.95
C GLU A 20 -2.68 -1.02 -7.11
N GLN A 21 -4.00 -1.18 -7.01
CA GLN A 21 -4.84 -1.73 -8.08
C GLN A 21 -4.84 -0.86 -9.35
N LEU A 22 -4.81 0.47 -9.22
CA LEU A 22 -4.71 1.38 -10.36
C LEU A 22 -3.38 1.24 -11.08
N LEU A 23 -2.26 1.17 -10.35
CA LEU A 23 -0.93 1.02 -10.92
C LEU A 23 -0.72 -0.36 -11.54
N GLU A 24 -1.25 -1.41 -10.90
CA GLU A 24 -1.26 -2.76 -11.46
C GLU A 24 -2.02 -2.80 -12.79
N ASN A 25 -3.19 -2.16 -12.88
CA ASN A 25 -3.96 -2.09 -14.12
C ASN A 25 -3.26 -1.25 -15.21
N GLN A 26 -2.62 -0.15 -14.82
CA GLN A 26 -1.90 0.72 -15.76
C GLN A 26 -0.62 0.09 -16.31
N ARG A 27 0.15 -0.61 -15.46
CA ARG A 27 1.47 -1.12 -15.82
C ARG A 27 1.50 -2.61 -16.12
N MET A 28 0.42 -3.34 -15.80
CA MET A 28 0.33 -4.81 -15.90
C MET A 28 1.51 -5.52 -15.21
N LYS A 29 2.08 -4.88 -14.17
CA LYS A 29 3.24 -5.33 -13.42
C LYS A 29 2.93 -5.24 -11.93
N ARG A 30 3.26 -6.30 -11.18
CA ARG A 30 3.07 -6.38 -9.71
C ARG A 30 4.43 -6.29 -9.03
N ASP A 31 4.91 -5.07 -8.85
CA ASP A 31 6.26 -4.77 -8.34
C ASP A 31 6.20 -3.92 -7.06
N PHE A 32 7.28 -3.92 -6.29
CA PHE A 32 7.45 -3.11 -5.06
C PHE A 32 7.18 -1.61 -5.26
N VAL A 33 7.29 -1.13 -6.50
CA VAL A 33 6.99 0.25 -6.89
C VAL A 33 5.50 0.57 -6.68
N ASN A 34 4.61 -0.40 -6.88
CA ASN A 34 3.17 -0.18 -6.68
C ASN A 34 2.85 0.00 -5.19
N GLY A 35 3.46 -0.82 -4.33
CA GLY A 35 3.36 -0.68 -2.87
C GLY A 35 3.98 0.63 -2.39
N ALA A 36 5.18 0.99 -2.85
CA ALA A 36 5.84 2.23 -2.47
C ALA A 36 5.01 3.48 -2.85
N VAL A 37 4.42 3.50 -4.05
CA VAL A 37 3.54 4.60 -4.48
C VAL A 37 2.22 4.58 -3.72
N GLY A 38 1.62 3.40 -3.49
CA GLY A 38 0.41 3.26 -2.66
C GLY A 38 0.62 3.76 -1.24
N GLY A 39 1.76 3.41 -0.63
CA GLY A 39 2.18 3.86 0.69
C GLY A 39 2.44 5.37 0.74
N PHE A 40 3.13 5.91 -0.27
CA PHE A 40 3.35 7.35 -0.39
C PHE A 40 2.03 8.12 -0.45
N VAL A 41 1.13 7.72 -1.35
CA VAL A 41 -0.15 8.41 -1.55
C VAL A 41 -1.03 8.26 -0.32
N ALA A 42 -1.14 7.07 0.27
CA ALA A 42 -1.93 6.86 1.49
C ALA A 42 -1.41 7.70 2.67
N GLY A 43 -0.09 7.72 2.88
CA GLY A 43 0.55 8.50 3.94
C GLY A 43 0.43 10.01 3.71
N ALA A 44 0.77 10.48 2.51
CA ALA A 44 0.73 11.90 2.17
C ALA A 44 -0.69 12.46 2.24
N THR A 45 -1.68 11.70 1.77
CA THR A 45 -3.05 12.20 1.69
C THR A 45 -3.74 12.16 3.06
N ILE A 46 -3.71 11.02 3.76
CA ILE A 46 -4.47 10.87 5.00
C ILE A 46 -3.77 11.52 6.19
N LEU A 47 -2.45 11.28 6.34
CA LEU A 47 -1.68 11.85 7.44
C LEU A 47 -1.32 13.31 7.17
N GLY A 48 -1.07 13.70 5.91
CA GLY A 48 -0.88 15.10 5.54
C GLY A 48 -2.13 15.95 5.73
N TYR A 49 -3.31 15.45 5.39
CA TYR A 49 -4.57 16.13 5.67
C TYR A 49 -4.82 16.30 7.18
N LYS A 50 -4.50 15.26 7.97
CA LYS A 50 -4.60 15.32 9.43
C LYS A 50 -3.58 16.30 10.05
N GLY A 51 -2.36 16.34 9.52
CA GLY A 51 -1.28 17.22 9.96
C GLY A 51 -1.36 18.65 9.43
N LYS A 52 -2.31 18.94 8.51
CA LYS A 52 -2.55 20.27 7.88
C LYS A 52 -1.28 20.96 7.37
N SER A 53 -0.28 20.18 6.95
CA SER A 53 1.00 20.73 6.49
C SER A 53 1.63 19.87 5.40
N ILE A 54 2.25 20.55 4.44
CA ILE A 54 2.93 19.91 3.31
C ILE A 54 4.13 19.10 3.81
N SER A 55 4.87 19.60 4.81
CA SER A 55 5.98 18.87 5.41
C SER A 55 5.52 17.55 6.05
N SER A 56 4.37 17.55 6.74
CA SER A 56 3.79 16.32 7.30
C SER A 56 3.29 15.36 6.22
N ALA A 57 2.80 15.88 5.08
CA ALA A 57 2.40 15.05 3.95
C ALA A 57 3.62 14.36 3.32
N ILE A 58 4.67 15.12 3.05
CA ILE A 58 5.90 14.60 2.44
C ILE A 58 6.57 13.59 3.38
N SER A 59 6.72 13.92 4.67
CA SER A 59 7.38 13.03 5.63
C SER A 59 6.59 11.74 5.88
N ALA A 60 5.27 11.84 6.02
CA ALA A 60 4.42 10.66 6.24
C ALA A 60 4.32 9.79 5.00
N GLY A 61 4.18 10.41 3.81
CA GLY A 61 4.23 9.69 2.54
C GLY A 61 5.56 8.97 2.35
N SER A 62 6.70 9.67 2.54
CA SER A 62 8.01 9.05 2.39
C SER A 62 8.24 7.92 3.40
N ALA A 63 7.80 8.07 4.64
CA ALA A 63 7.91 7.03 5.65
C ALA A 63 7.13 5.77 5.25
N LEU A 64 5.85 5.92 4.86
CA LEU A 64 5.03 4.77 4.43
C LEU A 64 5.54 4.14 3.13
N ALA A 65 6.09 4.93 2.20
CA ALA A 65 6.69 4.43 0.97
C ALA A 65 7.93 3.58 1.24
N VAL A 66 8.84 4.07 2.10
CA VAL A 66 10.03 3.33 2.52
C VAL A 66 9.65 2.08 3.29
N THR A 67 8.69 2.17 4.21
CA THR A 67 8.18 0.99 4.92
C THR A 67 7.60 -0.03 3.96
N SER A 68 6.76 0.38 3.01
CA SER A 68 6.18 -0.54 2.02
C SER A 68 7.25 -1.19 1.14
N ALA A 69 8.23 -0.41 0.65
CA ALA A 69 9.34 -0.95 -0.12
C ALA A 69 10.18 -1.95 0.69
N LEU A 70 10.46 -1.67 1.97
CA LEU A 70 11.20 -2.58 2.85
C LEU A 70 10.41 -3.87 3.12
N LEU A 71 9.09 -3.78 3.31
CA LEU A 71 8.23 -4.96 3.51
C LEU A 71 8.21 -5.87 2.27
N ASP A 72 8.12 -5.27 1.07
CA ASP A 72 8.13 -6.01 -0.19
C ASP A 72 9.50 -6.61 -0.52
N ILE A 73 10.60 -5.90 -0.24
CA ILE A 73 11.98 -6.40 -0.43
C ILE A 73 12.32 -7.50 0.59
N GLY A 74 11.87 -7.32 1.83
CA GLY A 74 12.15 -8.25 2.94
C GLY A 74 11.44 -9.60 2.80
N GLY A 75 10.68 -9.83 1.73
CA GLY A 75 9.93 -11.08 1.53
C GLY A 75 8.87 -11.32 2.60
N GLN A 76 8.55 -10.31 3.43
CA GLN A 76 7.38 -10.32 4.32
C GLN A 76 6.11 -10.10 3.50
N THR A 77 5.92 -10.95 2.49
CA THR A 77 4.64 -11.09 1.86
C THR A 77 3.70 -11.66 2.92
N THR A 78 2.67 -10.92 3.31
CA THR A 78 1.53 -11.47 4.05
C THR A 78 0.69 -12.40 3.13
N ARG A 79 1.34 -13.09 2.19
CA ARG A 79 0.82 -14.19 1.39
C ARG A 79 1.48 -15.45 1.90
N VAL A 80 0.99 -15.96 3.03
CA VAL A 80 0.98 -17.41 3.15
C VAL A 80 0.03 -17.86 2.04
N ASP A 81 0.56 -18.48 0.98
CA ASP A 81 -0.26 -19.06 -0.08
C ASP A 81 -0.94 -20.32 0.50
N THR A 82 -1.89 -20.11 1.41
CA THR A 82 -2.59 -21.18 2.14
C THR A 82 -3.70 -21.80 1.30
N GLY A 83 -3.79 -21.49 0.00
CA GLY A 83 -4.84 -21.99 -0.89
C GLY A 83 -6.27 -21.57 -0.49
N LYS A 84 -6.42 -20.58 0.40
CA LYS A 84 -7.72 -20.06 0.83
C LYS A 84 -8.00 -18.73 0.15
N GLU A 85 -9.01 -18.73 -0.71
CA GLU A 85 -9.54 -17.55 -1.38
C GLU A 85 -10.07 -16.54 -0.37
N TYR A 86 -9.36 -15.42 -0.21
CA TYR A 86 -9.93 -14.22 0.38
C TYR A 86 -10.49 -13.37 -0.76
N TYR A 87 -11.80 -13.15 -0.71
CA TYR A 87 -12.64 -12.62 -1.79
C TYR A 87 -12.36 -11.18 -2.31
N PRO A 88 -11.51 -10.30 -1.73
CA PRO A 88 -11.23 -9.02 -2.39
C PRO A 88 -10.03 -9.01 -3.35
N TYR A 89 -9.26 -10.10 -3.48
CA TYR A 89 -8.10 -10.15 -4.38
C TYR A 89 -8.35 -11.05 -5.58
N THR A 90 -8.28 -10.47 -6.78
CA THR A 90 -8.47 -11.20 -8.04
C THR A 90 -7.44 -12.29 -8.22
N THR A 91 -7.90 -13.45 -8.67
CA THR A 91 -7.17 -14.67 -8.98
C THR A 91 -6.24 -14.52 -10.18
N LYS A 92 -5.00 -14.03 -10.00
CA LYS A 92 -3.90 -14.36 -10.92
C LYS A 92 -2.61 -14.66 -10.16
N LYS A 93 -2.17 -15.91 -10.33
CA LYS A 93 -0.87 -16.44 -9.89
C LYS A 93 0.23 -15.52 -10.43
N LYS A 94 1.12 -15.04 -9.55
CA LYS A 94 2.37 -14.38 -9.97
C LYS A 94 3.09 -15.39 -10.87
N THR A 95 3.29 -15.08 -12.15
CA THR A 95 4.19 -15.86 -12.99
C THR A 95 5.54 -15.83 -12.30
N ALA A 96 6.01 -16.99 -11.87
CA ALA A 96 7.40 -17.19 -11.49
C ALA A 96 8.21 -16.80 -12.72
N VAL A 97 8.80 -15.61 -12.71
CA VAL A 97 9.83 -15.25 -13.66
C VAL A 97 11.13 -15.71 -13.01
N ASP A 98 11.58 -16.82 -13.56
CA ASP A 98 12.84 -17.55 -13.38
C ASP A 98 14.05 -16.74 -12.90
N SER A 99 14.57 -17.09 -11.73
CA SER A 99 15.92 -17.63 -11.46
C SER A 99 16.28 -17.50 -9.99
#